data_AF-A0AAD7MZ10-F1
#
_entry.id   AF-A0AAD7MZ10-F1
#
_cell.length_a   1.000
_cell.length_b   1.000
_cell.length_c   1.000
_cell.angle_alpha   90.00
_cell.angle_beta   90.00
_cell.angle_gamma   90.00
#
_symmetry.space_group_name_H-M   'P 1'
#
loop_
_entity.id
_entity.type
_entity.pdbx_description
1 polymer ?
#
loop_
_entity_poly.entity_id
_entity_poly.type
_entity_poly.pdbx_seq_one_letter_code
_entity_poly.pdbx_strand_id
1 'polypeptide(L)'
;DHASLQRGVGFTSECLGQHEGAPQMANLGDGNGYVNETAVLRWDYGDPSLGTCRETVEGGNHFRYWRQNGASANSSAVFMATSYEMPIAEGHNIVVNGYNLGRDWLVGNITNSSIDTSTLTNTSTFSGTVSYAGFVYSTSISYVSGLLGNTSVGVNHGSTVGIDGLVAVLDVKITTIPKNATKSSAT
;
A
#
# COMPACT_ATOMS: atom_id res chain seq x y z
N ASP A 1 3.99 13.20 8.09
CA ASP A 1 3.63 12.08 8.99
C ASP A 1 3.11 10.91 8.16
N HIS A 2 3.67 9.71 8.31
CA HIS A 2 3.25 8.51 7.54
C HIS A 2 1.89 7.99 8.00
N ALA A 3 1.62 8.03 9.32
CA ALA A 3 0.38 7.54 9.90
C ALA A 3 -0.86 8.33 9.44
N SER A 4 -0.70 9.63 9.19
CA SER A 4 -1.77 10.47 8.66
C SER A 4 -2.01 10.26 7.17
N LEU A 5 -0.98 9.90 6.37
CA LEU A 5 -1.17 9.61 4.95
C LEU A 5 -2.01 8.34 4.75
N GLN A 6 -1.63 7.23 5.39
CA GLN A 6 -2.38 5.96 5.31
C GLN A 6 -3.85 6.13 5.70
N ARG A 7 -4.15 6.89 6.76
CA ARG A 7 -5.53 7.14 7.20
C ARG A 7 -6.29 8.02 6.22
N GLY A 8 -5.61 8.97 5.59
CA GLY A 8 -6.22 9.80 4.54
C GLY A 8 -6.62 9.01 3.30
N VAL A 9 -5.95 7.89 3.02
CA VAL A 9 -6.31 6.97 1.92
C VAL A 9 -7.16 5.77 2.39
N GLY A 10 -7.67 5.83 3.64
CA GLY A 10 -8.59 4.87 4.28
C GLY A 10 -7.97 3.55 4.71
N PHE A 11 -6.69 3.55 5.05
CA PHE A 11 -6.00 2.39 5.63
C PHE A 11 -5.60 2.64 7.08
N THR A 12 -5.77 1.62 7.91
CA THR A 12 -5.35 1.63 9.32
C THR A 12 -4.72 0.29 9.70
N SER A 13 -4.18 0.21 10.91
CA SER A 13 -3.60 -1.02 11.46
C SER A 13 -4.62 -2.14 11.56
N GLU A 14 -4.13 -3.36 11.59
CA GLU A 14 -4.93 -4.57 11.71
C GLU A 14 -5.87 -4.55 12.92
N CYS A 15 -7.01 -5.24 12.79
CA CYS A 15 -8.04 -5.31 13.81
C CYS A 15 -7.45 -5.80 15.14
N LEU A 16 -7.41 -4.94 16.15
CA LEU A 16 -6.91 -5.27 17.49
C LEU A 16 -5.50 -5.91 17.48
N GLY A 17 -4.69 -5.64 16.44
CA GLY A 17 -3.36 -6.25 16.26
C GLY A 17 -3.37 -7.73 15.88
N GLN A 18 -4.51 -8.27 15.43
CA GLN A 18 -4.59 -9.64 14.91
C GLN A 18 -3.89 -9.73 13.56
N HIS A 19 -2.88 -10.60 13.48
CA HIS A 19 -2.13 -10.89 12.26
C HIS A 19 -2.12 -12.40 12.02
N GLU A 20 -2.70 -12.83 10.91
CA GLU A 20 -2.62 -14.23 10.48
C GLU A 20 -1.46 -14.42 9.51
N GLY A 21 -0.63 -15.44 9.78
CA GLY A 21 0.52 -15.79 8.95
C GLY A 21 1.86 -15.29 9.51
N ALA A 22 2.93 -15.66 8.81
CA ALA A 22 4.27 -15.14 9.10
C ALA A 22 4.48 -13.83 8.31
N PRO A 23 5.28 -12.89 8.83
CA PRO A 23 5.65 -11.67 8.12
C PRO A 23 6.21 -11.99 6.72
N GLN A 24 5.71 -11.29 5.70
CA GLN A 24 6.25 -11.46 4.35
C GLN A 24 7.65 -10.85 4.28
N MET A 25 8.57 -11.56 3.65
CA MET A 25 9.94 -11.09 3.45
C MET A 25 10.13 -10.52 2.04
N ALA A 26 10.92 -9.45 1.95
CA ALA A 26 11.34 -8.88 0.67
C ALA A 26 12.82 -8.51 0.72
N ASN A 27 13.51 -8.65 -0.41
CA ASN A 27 14.85 -8.11 -0.58
C ASN A 27 14.75 -6.84 -1.43
N LEU A 28 15.11 -5.70 -0.85
CA LEU A 28 14.96 -4.39 -1.47
C LEU A 28 16.17 -3.96 -2.31
N GLY A 29 17.15 -4.87 -2.51
CA GLY A 29 18.37 -4.57 -3.25
C GLY A 29 19.28 -3.55 -2.55
N ASP A 30 19.10 -3.34 -1.25
CA ASP A 30 19.80 -2.31 -0.47
C ASP A 30 20.93 -2.85 0.41
N GLY A 31 21.25 -4.14 0.30
CA GLY A 31 22.32 -4.79 1.03
C GLY A 31 21.91 -5.40 2.38
N ASN A 32 20.63 -5.28 2.79
CA ASN A 32 20.12 -5.92 4.00
C ASN A 32 19.71 -7.39 3.80
N GLY A 33 19.72 -7.88 2.54
CA GLY A 33 19.16 -9.20 2.21
C GLY A 33 17.63 -9.19 2.30
N TYR A 34 17.05 -10.34 2.65
CA TYR A 34 15.61 -10.44 2.89
C TYR A 34 15.26 -9.90 4.27
N VAL A 35 14.33 -8.96 4.33
CA VAL A 35 13.82 -8.35 5.56
C VAL A 35 12.31 -8.57 5.67
N ASN A 36 11.82 -8.71 6.90
CA ASN A 36 10.39 -8.78 7.17
C ASN A 36 9.70 -7.45 6.81
N GLU A 37 8.43 -7.53 6.46
CA GLU A 37 7.56 -6.35 6.37
C GLU A 37 7.59 -5.54 7.66
N THR A 38 7.42 -4.23 7.51
CA THR A 38 7.36 -3.30 8.65
C THR A 38 6.01 -3.37 9.34
N ALA A 39 4.93 -3.43 8.57
CA ALA A 39 3.56 -3.65 9.04
C ALA A 39 2.63 -4.00 7.87
N VAL A 40 1.43 -4.46 8.21
CA VAL A 40 0.28 -4.57 7.31
C VAL A 40 -0.74 -3.50 7.66
N LEU A 41 -1.23 -2.80 6.65
CA LEU A 41 -2.31 -1.83 6.77
C LEU A 41 -3.49 -2.27 5.93
N ARG A 42 -4.68 -2.23 6.51
CA ARG A 42 -5.91 -2.79 5.95
C ARG A 42 -6.94 -1.69 5.73
N TRP A 43 -7.77 -1.86 4.72
CA TRP A 43 -8.86 -0.95 4.40
C TRP A 43 -9.82 -0.84 5.58
N ASP A 44 -10.13 0.39 5.98
CA ASP A 44 -10.92 0.65 7.18
C ASP A 44 -12.42 0.79 6.89
N TYR A 45 -12.89 0.59 5.66
CA TYR A 45 -14.31 0.71 5.33
C TYR A 45 -14.95 2.07 5.74
N GLY A 46 -14.14 3.12 5.92
CA GLY A 46 -14.58 4.43 6.43
C GLY A 46 -14.74 4.50 7.95
N ASP A 47 -14.42 3.44 8.69
CA ASP A 47 -14.40 3.38 10.15
C ASP A 47 -12.99 3.02 10.66
N PRO A 48 -12.17 4.01 11.05
CA PRO A 48 -10.83 3.78 11.55
C PRO A 48 -10.73 2.93 12.84
N SER A 49 -11.85 2.70 13.54
CA SER A 49 -11.88 1.98 14.82
C SER A 49 -12.21 0.49 14.64
N LEU A 50 -13.21 0.18 13.81
CA LEU A 50 -13.72 -1.19 13.64
C LEU A 50 -13.67 -1.70 12.20
N GLY A 51 -13.33 -0.82 11.26
CA GLY A 51 -13.27 -1.09 9.84
C GLY A 51 -12.41 -2.28 9.45
N THR A 52 -11.22 -2.38 10.03
CA THR A 52 -10.31 -3.50 9.72
C THR A 52 -10.76 -4.81 10.33
N CYS A 53 -11.62 -4.78 11.35
CA CYS A 53 -12.30 -5.97 11.86
C CYS A 53 -13.39 -6.44 10.89
N ARG A 54 -14.10 -5.49 10.26
CA ARG A 54 -15.02 -5.79 9.17
C ARG A 54 -14.29 -6.36 7.96
N GLU A 55 -13.16 -5.75 7.58
CA GLU A 55 -12.29 -6.23 6.49
C GLU A 55 -11.81 -7.66 6.72
N THR A 56 -11.44 -8.02 7.95
CA THR A 56 -11.10 -9.40 8.30
C THR A 56 -12.24 -10.36 7.93
N VAL A 57 -13.50 -9.99 8.14
CA VAL A 57 -14.65 -10.85 7.86
C VAL A 57 -15.05 -10.85 6.38
N GLU A 58 -15.05 -9.67 5.74
CA GLU A 58 -15.58 -9.46 4.38
C GLU A 58 -14.51 -9.56 3.28
N GLY A 59 -13.23 -9.64 3.65
CA GLY A 59 -12.12 -9.41 2.74
C GLY A 59 -11.92 -7.91 2.50
N GLY A 60 -10.90 -7.54 1.74
CA GLY A 60 -10.65 -6.14 1.45
C GLY A 60 -9.26 -5.85 0.93
N ASN A 61 -9.03 -4.56 0.65
CA ASN A 61 -7.74 -4.07 0.21
C ASN A 61 -6.81 -3.96 1.42
N HIS A 62 -5.58 -4.42 1.29
CA HIS A 62 -4.53 -4.21 2.27
C HIS A 62 -3.20 -3.98 1.57
N PHE A 63 -2.21 -3.46 2.30
CA PHE A 63 -0.85 -3.45 1.83
C PHE A 63 0.14 -3.77 2.94
N ARG A 64 1.20 -4.47 2.54
CA ARG A 64 2.43 -4.65 3.31
C ARG A 64 3.43 -3.63 2.82
N TYR A 65 4.30 -3.14 3.71
CA TYR A 65 5.35 -2.22 3.29
C TYR A 65 6.71 -2.49 3.95
N TRP A 66 7.75 -2.06 3.25
CA TRP A 66 9.14 -2.10 3.68
C TRP A 66 9.80 -0.76 3.40
N ARG A 67 10.83 -0.39 4.17
CA ARG A 67 11.61 0.83 3.95
C ARG A 67 13.01 0.46 3.47
N GLN A 68 13.42 1.03 2.34
CA GLN A 68 14.75 0.84 1.79
C GLN A 68 15.76 1.71 2.55
N ASN A 69 16.56 1.07 3.41
CA ASN A 69 17.47 1.77 4.33
C ASN A 69 18.84 1.08 4.48
N GLY A 70 19.11 0.04 3.68
CA GLY A 70 20.39 -0.66 3.69
C GLY A 70 21.54 0.15 3.09
N ALA A 71 22.76 -0.19 3.50
CA ALA A 71 23.96 0.59 3.19
C ALA A 71 24.29 0.69 1.69
N SER A 72 23.81 -0.24 0.86
CA SER A 72 24.10 -0.27 -0.58
C SER A 72 23.15 0.60 -1.41
N ALA A 73 21.95 0.92 -0.89
CA ALA A 73 20.95 1.72 -1.62
C ALA A 73 19.93 2.41 -0.68
N ASN A 74 20.40 3.14 0.35
CA ASN A 74 19.52 3.85 1.29
C ASN A 74 18.86 5.08 0.64
N SER A 75 17.71 4.87 -0.02
CA SER A 75 16.89 5.95 -0.57
C SER A 75 15.83 6.47 0.41
N SER A 76 15.60 5.76 1.52
CA SER A 76 14.46 5.92 2.41
C SER A 76 13.08 5.72 1.75
N ALA A 77 13.03 5.23 0.50
CA ALA A 77 11.78 4.93 -0.18
C ALA A 77 11.00 3.82 0.54
N VAL A 78 9.68 3.89 0.42
CA VAL A 78 8.76 2.86 0.91
C VAL A 78 8.35 1.99 -0.26
N PHE A 79 8.61 0.69 -0.15
CA PHE A 79 8.13 -0.32 -1.09
C PHE A 79 6.85 -0.93 -0.54
N MET A 80 5.85 -1.12 -1.39
CA MET A 80 4.52 -1.57 -1.00
C MET A 80 4.09 -2.76 -1.84
N ALA A 81 3.53 -3.77 -1.20
CA ALA A 81 2.79 -4.85 -1.85
C ALA A 81 1.33 -4.68 -1.48
N THR A 82 0.57 -4.06 -2.38
CA THR A 82 -0.88 -3.84 -2.21
C THR A 82 -1.65 -4.97 -2.87
N SER A 83 -2.67 -5.49 -2.20
CA SER A 83 -3.48 -6.59 -2.71
C SER A 83 -4.87 -6.57 -2.10
N TYR A 84 -5.78 -7.33 -2.70
CA TYR A 84 -7.12 -7.52 -2.17
C TYR A 84 -7.37 -8.98 -1.81
N GLU A 85 -7.78 -9.21 -0.57
CA GLU A 85 -8.07 -10.51 0.00
C GLU A 85 -9.56 -10.83 -0.05
N MET A 86 -9.87 -12.11 -0.23
CA MET A 86 -11.18 -12.70 -0.02
C MET A 86 -11.56 -12.68 1.47
N PRO A 87 -12.83 -12.89 1.83
CA PRO A 87 -13.27 -13.13 3.22
C PRO A 87 -12.45 -14.17 3.99
N ILE A 88 -12.43 -14.09 5.32
CA ILE A 88 -11.82 -15.14 6.18
C ILE A 88 -12.44 -16.52 5.94
N ALA A 89 -13.71 -16.59 5.56
CA ALA A 89 -14.39 -17.83 5.20
C ALA A 89 -13.75 -18.55 3.99
N GLU A 90 -12.99 -17.81 3.18
CA GLU A 90 -12.22 -18.30 2.03
C GLU A 90 -10.71 -18.33 2.33
N GLY A 91 -10.32 -18.14 3.58
CA GLY A 91 -8.95 -18.21 4.08
C GLY A 91 -8.07 -17.03 3.70
N HIS A 92 -8.65 -15.84 3.50
CA HIS A 92 -7.92 -14.62 3.07
C HIS A 92 -7.05 -14.85 1.82
N ASN A 93 -7.50 -15.70 0.89
CA ASN A 93 -6.84 -15.84 -0.40
C ASN A 93 -6.89 -14.54 -1.20
N ILE A 94 -5.93 -14.34 -2.10
CA ILE A 94 -5.95 -13.18 -3.00
C ILE A 94 -7.02 -13.37 -4.08
N VAL A 95 -7.86 -12.36 -4.28
CA VAL A 95 -8.86 -12.39 -5.36
C VAL A 95 -8.17 -12.44 -6.74
N VAL A 96 -8.88 -12.90 -7.77
CA VAL A 96 -8.37 -12.85 -9.15
C VAL A 96 -7.96 -11.42 -9.49
N ASN A 97 -6.74 -11.24 -10.00
CA ASN A 97 -6.14 -9.93 -10.30
C ASN A 97 -5.91 -9.03 -9.07
N GLY A 98 -5.95 -9.59 -7.85
CA GLY A 98 -6.01 -8.84 -6.59
C GLY A 98 -4.82 -7.92 -6.31
N TYR A 99 -3.61 -8.23 -6.79
CA TYR A 99 -2.46 -7.32 -6.67
C TYR A 99 -2.61 -6.06 -7.52
N ASN A 100 -3.04 -6.23 -8.78
CA ASN A 100 -3.22 -5.11 -9.69
C ASN A 100 -4.43 -4.27 -9.23
N LEU A 101 -5.54 -4.91 -8.84
CA LEU A 101 -6.72 -4.22 -8.29
C LEU A 101 -6.39 -3.48 -6.99
N GLY A 102 -5.64 -4.11 -6.07
CA GLY A 102 -5.24 -3.48 -4.81
C GLY A 102 -4.45 -2.19 -5.04
N ARG A 103 -3.42 -2.25 -5.90
CA ARG A 103 -2.63 -1.09 -6.33
C ARG A 103 -3.52 0.00 -6.92
N ASP A 104 -4.41 -0.37 -7.84
CA ASP A 104 -5.22 0.57 -8.61
C ASP A 104 -6.30 1.23 -7.73
N TRP A 105 -6.85 0.52 -6.74
CA TRP A 105 -7.75 1.09 -5.74
C TRP A 105 -7.05 2.03 -4.77
N LEU A 106 -5.81 1.75 -4.36
CA LEU A 106 -5.01 2.71 -3.58
C LEU A 106 -4.81 4.01 -4.38
N VAL A 107 -4.46 3.89 -5.66
CA VAL A 107 -4.35 5.04 -6.56
C VAL A 107 -5.69 5.77 -6.67
N GLY A 108 -6.79 5.04 -6.84
CA GLY A 108 -8.13 5.62 -6.91
C GLY A 108 -8.56 6.37 -5.65
N ASN A 109 -8.21 5.87 -4.47
CA ASN A 109 -8.43 6.56 -3.19
C ASN A 109 -7.65 7.88 -3.12
N ILE A 110 -6.43 7.93 -3.65
CA ILE A 110 -5.60 9.14 -3.67
C ILE A 110 -6.18 10.18 -4.64
N THR A 111 -6.61 9.73 -5.82
CA THR A 111 -7.05 10.60 -6.93
C THR A 111 -8.54 10.92 -6.89
N ASN A 112 -9.29 10.28 -5.99
CA ASN A 112 -10.74 10.32 -5.91
C ASN A 112 -11.40 9.97 -7.27
N SER A 113 -10.89 8.91 -7.92
CA SER A 113 -11.37 8.44 -9.22
C SER A 113 -11.30 6.92 -9.32
N SER A 114 -12.18 6.31 -10.12
CA SER A 114 -12.03 4.90 -10.47
C SER A 114 -10.84 4.70 -11.42
N ILE A 115 -10.04 3.68 -11.17
CA ILE A 115 -8.92 3.28 -12.03
C ILE A 115 -9.33 2.01 -12.77
N ASP A 116 -9.38 2.04 -14.10
CA ASP A 116 -9.62 0.86 -14.92
C ASP A 116 -8.29 0.19 -15.25
N THR A 117 -7.99 -0.89 -14.51
CA THR A 117 -6.77 -1.69 -14.67
C THR A 117 -6.49 -2.09 -16.12
N SER A 118 -7.53 -2.35 -16.91
CA SER A 118 -7.37 -2.82 -18.30
C SER A 118 -6.86 -1.76 -19.25
N THR A 119 -6.94 -0.48 -18.86
CA THR A 119 -6.52 0.67 -19.67
C THR A 119 -5.14 1.22 -19.28
N LEU A 120 -4.56 0.73 -18.19
CA LEU A 120 -3.29 1.21 -17.68
C LEU A 120 -2.13 0.80 -18.58
N THR A 121 -1.20 1.73 -18.76
CA THR A 121 0.07 1.54 -19.47
C THR A 121 1.22 1.99 -18.59
N ASN A 122 2.45 1.70 -19.01
CA ASN A 122 3.68 2.22 -18.39
C ASN A 122 3.93 3.72 -18.63
N THR A 123 2.92 4.45 -19.09
CA THR A 123 2.93 5.91 -19.25
C THR A 123 1.70 6.56 -18.61
N SER A 124 0.81 5.78 -17.98
CA SER A 124 -0.33 6.30 -17.25
C SER A 124 0.15 7.17 -16.08
N THR A 125 -0.49 8.33 -15.92
CA THR A 125 -0.19 9.26 -14.83
C THR A 125 -1.47 9.74 -14.17
N PHE A 126 -1.40 9.98 -12.87
CA PHE A 126 -2.50 10.52 -12.08
C PHE A 126 -1.95 11.51 -11.06
N SER A 127 -2.86 12.32 -10.49
CA SER A 127 -2.52 13.15 -9.34
C SER A 127 -3.72 13.30 -8.44
N GLY A 128 -3.46 13.50 -7.16
CA GLY A 128 -4.50 13.56 -6.14
C GLY A 128 -4.07 14.38 -4.93
N THR A 129 -5.04 14.71 -4.10
CA THR A 129 -4.80 15.38 -2.82
C THR A 129 -5.65 14.73 -1.76
N VAL A 130 -5.00 14.39 -0.65
CA VAL A 130 -5.61 13.72 0.49
C VAL A 130 -5.37 14.56 1.74
N SER A 131 -6.38 14.67 2.59
CA SER A 131 -6.27 15.37 3.86
C SER A 131 -6.72 14.50 5.03
N TYR A 132 -5.93 14.47 6.09
CA TYR A 132 -6.27 13.77 7.32
C TYR A 132 -5.65 14.46 8.53
N ALA A 133 -6.41 14.58 9.63
CA ALA A 133 -5.96 15.22 10.87
C ALA A 133 -5.30 16.61 10.68
N GLY A 134 -5.74 17.36 9.66
CA GLY A 134 -5.22 18.69 9.31
C GLY A 134 -3.92 18.69 8.50
N PHE A 135 -3.33 17.53 8.20
CA PHE A 135 -2.30 17.41 7.17
C PHE A 135 -2.96 17.39 5.80
N VAL A 136 -2.27 17.97 4.81
CA VAL A 136 -2.64 17.86 3.40
C VAL A 136 -1.45 17.32 2.61
N TYR A 137 -1.72 16.31 1.80
CA TYR A 137 -0.75 15.59 0.98
C TYR A 137 -1.14 15.76 -0.47
N SER A 138 -0.22 16.23 -1.30
CA SER A 138 -0.34 16.22 -2.75
C SER A 138 0.52 15.09 -3.32
N THR A 139 -0.06 14.27 -4.18
CA THR A 139 0.62 13.09 -4.73
C THR A 139 0.59 13.14 -6.26
N SER A 140 1.75 12.95 -6.88
CA SER A 140 1.88 12.65 -8.30
C SER A 140 2.18 11.15 -8.48
N ILE A 141 1.50 10.51 -9.43
CA ILE A 141 1.53 9.06 -9.60
C ILE A 141 1.91 8.76 -11.05
N SER A 142 2.92 7.91 -11.23
CA SER A 142 3.35 7.44 -12.54
C SER A 142 3.42 5.92 -12.55
N TYR A 143 2.79 5.29 -13.54
CA TYR A 143 2.95 3.88 -13.79
C TYR A 143 4.20 3.63 -14.62
N VAL A 144 5.02 2.68 -14.20
CA VAL A 144 6.24 2.28 -14.92
C VAL A 144 6.27 0.76 -15.07
N SER A 145 6.97 0.28 -16.10
CA SER A 145 7.28 -1.14 -16.27
C SER A 145 8.79 -1.38 -16.15
N GLY A 146 9.20 -2.65 -16.08
CA GLY A 146 10.61 -3.03 -16.04
C GLY A 146 11.24 -3.07 -14.64
N LEU A 147 10.53 -2.61 -13.61
CA LEU A 147 10.92 -2.82 -12.21
C LEU A 147 10.53 -4.22 -11.72
N LEU A 148 9.38 -4.72 -12.16
CA LEU A 148 8.90 -6.08 -11.94
C LEU A 148 8.49 -6.69 -13.28
N GLY A 149 8.62 -8.02 -13.40
CA GLY A 149 8.12 -8.75 -14.55
C GLY A 149 6.61 -8.96 -14.48
N ASN A 150 5.95 -9.06 -15.63
CA ASN A 150 4.61 -9.65 -15.71
C ASN A 150 4.74 -11.16 -15.44
N THR A 151 4.44 -11.58 -14.22
CA THR A 151 4.69 -12.94 -13.75
C THR A 151 3.86 -13.27 -12.52
N SER A 152 3.86 -14.54 -12.15
CA SER A 152 3.47 -15.02 -10.83
C SER A 152 4.63 -15.63 -10.04
N VAL A 153 5.81 -15.76 -10.65
CA VAL A 153 6.99 -16.34 -9.99
C VAL A 153 7.52 -15.39 -8.92
N GLY A 154 7.63 -15.88 -7.69
CA GLY A 154 8.04 -15.07 -6.54
C GLY A 154 6.96 -14.11 -6.02
N VAL A 155 5.75 -14.18 -6.58
CA VAL A 155 4.57 -13.46 -6.07
C VAL A 155 3.89 -14.32 -5.01
N ASN A 156 3.48 -13.73 -3.89
CA ASN A 156 2.72 -14.45 -2.87
C ASN A 156 1.37 -14.92 -3.44
N HIS A 157 0.95 -16.16 -3.17
CA HIS A 157 -0.13 -16.88 -3.90
C HIS A 157 0.11 -17.03 -5.42
N GLY A 158 1.37 -17.05 -5.87
CA GLY A 158 1.76 -17.12 -7.29
C GLY A 158 1.28 -18.34 -8.09
N SER A 159 0.74 -19.36 -7.43
CA SER A 159 0.09 -20.50 -8.10
C SER A 159 -1.30 -20.16 -8.65
N THR A 160 -1.96 -19.12 -8.12
CA THR A 160 -3.33 -18.74 -8.48
C THR A 160 -3.43 -17.31 -9.02
N VAL A 161 -2.51 -16.42 -8.64
CA VAL A 161 -2.52 -15.01 -9.05
C VAL A 161 -1.16 -14.54 -9.55
N GLY A 162 -1.15 -13.52 -10.39
CA GLY A 162 0.05 -12.87 -10.90
C GLY A 162 -0.09 -11.35 -10.93
N ILE A 163 0.98 -10.68 -11.32
CA ILE A 163 1.03 -9.22 -11.50
C ILE A 163 1.22 -8.88 -12.97
N ASP A 164 0.75 -7.69 -13.38
CA ASP A 164 0.87 -7.19 -14.76
C ASP A 164 2.27 -6.61 -15.08
N GLY A 165 3.15 -6.52 -14.09
CA GLY A 165 4.50 -5.94 -14.21
C GLY A 165 4.52 -4.41 -14.17
N LEU A 166 3.38 -3.76 -13.98
CA LEU A 166 3.30 -2.33 -13.75
C LEU A 166 3.49 -2.00 -12.26
N VAL A 167 4.26 -0.96 -12.01
CA VAL A 167 4.51 -0.40 -10.68
C VAL A 167 4.01 1.03 -10.66
N ALA A 168 3.15 1.37 -9.70
CA ALA A 168 2.75 2.74 -9.44
C ALA A 168 3.80 3.41 -8.55
N VAL A 169 4.47 4.43 -9.06
CA VAL A 169 5.44 5.25 -8.31
C VAL A 169 4.71 6.50 -7.81
N LEU A 170 4.66 6.67 -6.50
CA LEU A 170 3.98 7.78 -5.82
C LEU A 170 5.01 8.79 -5.31
N ASP A 171 5.01 10.00 -5.86
CA ASP A 171 5.75 11.15 -5.33
C ASP A 171 4.80 11.95 -4.44
N VAL A 172 5.02 11.90 -3.11
CA VAL A 172 4.12 12.49 -2.11
C VAL A 172 4.77 13.72 -1.47
N LYS A 173 4.03 14.84 -1.44
CA LYS A 173 4.44 16.10 -0.82
C LYS A 173 3.45 16.53 0.24
N ILE A 174 3.94 16.84 1.44
CA ILE A 174 3.12 17.48 2.48
C ILE A 174 3.00 18.97 2.11
N THR A 175 1.80 19.41 1.76
CA THR A 175 1.52 20.80 1.40
C THR A 175 0.92 21.60 2.56
N THR A 176 0.41 20.92 3.59
CA THR A 176 -0.06 21.57 4.84
C THR A 176 0.27 20.70 6.05
N ILE A 177 0.74 21.34 7.11
CA ILE A 177 1.03 20.73 8.41
C ILE A 177 0.13 21.42 9.45
N PRO A 178 -0.58 20.69 10.33
CA PRO A 178 -1.35 21.28 11.42
C PRO A 178 -0.46 22.09 12.35
N LYS A 179 -0.94 23.26 12.80
CA LYS A 179 -0.17 24.17 13.68
C LYS A 179 0.35 23.53 14.97
N ASN A 180 -0.29 22.46 15.45
CA ASN A 180 0.10 21.76 16.69
C ASN A 180 1.03 20.56 16.46
N ALA A 181 1.27 20.14 15.21
CA ALA A 181 2.07 18.94 14.90
C ALA A 181 3.58 19.17 15.12
N THR A 182 4.07 20.40 15.01
CA THR A 182 5.49 20.75 15.19
C THR A 182 5.96 20.75 16.65
N LYS A 183 5.08 20.54 17.63
CA LYS A 183 5.45 20.50 19.05
C LYS A 183 5.88 19.11 19.56
N SER A 184 5.78 18.06 18.75
CA SER A 184 5.99 16.68 19.21
C SER A 184 7.29 16.01 18.75
N SER A 185 8.25 16.73 18.16
CA SER A 185 9.55 16.15 17.74
C SER A 185 10.75 16.70 18.53
N ALA A 186 10.54 17.16 19.76
CA ALA A 186 11.61 17.56 20.67
C ALA A 186 11.44 16.88 22.04
N THR A 187 11.77 15.58 22.10
CA THR A 187 12.25 14.87 23.30
C THR A 187 12.91 13.58 22.85
#